data_AF-A0A699ZMR9-F1
#
_entry.id   AF-A0A699ZMR9-F1
#
_cell.length_a   1.000
_cell.length_b   1.000
_cell.length_c   1.000
_cell.angle_alpha   90.00
_cell.angle_beta   90.00
_cell.angle_gamma   90.00
#
_symmetry.space_group_name_H-M   'P 1'
#
loop_
_entity.id
_entity.type
_entity.pdbx_description
1 polymer ?
#
loop_
_entity_poly.entity_id
_entity_poly.type
_entity_poly.pdbx_seq_one_letter_code
_entity_poly.pdbx_strand_id
1 'polypeptide(L)'
;MQMEKLNAKLTELTTELQALEDELKAIGKGGDTTSVKSKIEKKKAQLAKAQLQARVKEDLKTVALGTSKINYMDPRITVAWCKRNEVPIEKVFNKSLLGKFSWAMEVEPSYRF
;
A
#
# COMPACT_ATOMS: atom_id res chain seq x y z
N MET A 1 8.90 9.42 -17.04
CA MET A 1 7.68 10.26 -16.82
C MET A 1 6.91 10.04 -15.51
N GLN A 2 6.66 8.82 -15.01
CA GLN A 2 6.17 8.59 -13.62
C GLN A 2 6.78 7.33 -12.98
N MET A 3 6.99 6.27 -13.76
CA MET A 3 7.74 5.09 -13.31
C MET A 3 9.20 5.42 -13.00
N GLU A 4 9.84 6.26 -13.81
CA GLU A 4 11.20 6.77 -13.53
C GLU A 4 11.28 7.48 -12.16
N LYS A 5 10.28 8.30 -11.82
CA LYS A 5 10.24 8.98 -10.51
C LYS A 5 10.09 7.97 -9.36
N LEU A 6 9.32 6.91 -9.58
CA LEU A 6 9.10 5.85 -8.59
C LEU A 6 10.35 4.98 -8.42
N ASN A 7 11.02 4.64 -9.52
CA ASN A 7 12.28 3.91 -9.53
C ASN A 7 13.41 4.74 -8.90
N ALA A 8 13.51 6.04 -9.22
CA ALA A 8 14.45 6.95 -8.59
C ALA A 8 14.25 7.02 -7.06
N LYS A 9 12.99 7.06 -6.61
CA LYS A 9 12.66 7.01 -5.19
C LYS A 9 13.01 5.66 -4.54
N LEU A 10 12.84 4.55 -5.25
CA LEU A 10 13.25 3.23 -4.78
C LEU A 10 14.77 3.14 -4.63
N THR A 11 15.52 3.65 -5.60
CA THR A 11 16.99 3.69 -5.51
C THR A 11 17.45 4.56 -4.35
N GLU A 12 16.85 5.73 -4.16
CA GLU A 12 17.16 6.63 -3.03
C GLU A 12 16.92 5.94 -1.68
N LEU A 13 15.74 5.34 -1.48
CA LEU A 13 15.41 4.62 -0.25
C LEU A 13 16.33 3.41 0.00
N THR A 14 16.76 2.74 -1.05
CA THR A 14 17.69 1.60 -0.94
C THR A 14 19.09 2.06 -0.53
N THR A 15 19.58 3.15 -1.13
CA THR A 15 20.87 3.75 -0.78
C THR A 15 20.89 4.27 0.66
N GLU A 16 19.83 4.96 1.09
CA GLU A 16 19.71 5.42 2.49
C GLU A 16 19.68 4.25 3.48
N LEU A 17 18.99 3.15 3.14
CA LEU A 17 18.96 1.96 3.98
C LEU A 17 20.34 1.32 4.09
N GLN A 18 21.05 1.19 2.97
CA GLN A 18 22.39 0.63 2.95
C GLN A 18 23.34 1.45 3.83
N ALA A 19 23.29 2.79 3.71
CA ALA A 19 24.10 3.68 4.53
C ALA A 19 23.82 3.53 6.03
N LEU A 20 22.55 3.42 6.43
CA LEU A 20 22.16 3.20 7.83
C LEU A 20 22.60 1.81 8.34
N GLU A 21 22.53 0.77 7.50
CA GLU A 21 23.01 -0.56 7.85
C GLU A 21 24.54 -0.61 8.00
N ASP A 22 25.27 0.15 7.21
CA ASP A 22 26.73 0.25 7.32
C ASP A 22 27.15 1.11 8.52
N GLU A 23 26.42 2.19 8.84
CA GLU A 23 26.57 2.93 10.11
C GLU A 23 26.34 2.02 11.31
N LEU A 24 25.30 1.18 11.27
CA LEU A 24 25.02 0.21 12.33
C LEU A 24 26.16 -0.80 12.52
N LYS A 25 26.78 -1.28 11.43
CA LYS A 25 27.94 -2.17 11.50
C LYS A 25 29.17 -1.47 12.09
N ALA A 26 29.38 -0.19 11.74
CA ALA A 26 30.51 0.60 12.21
C ALA A 26 30.45 0.94 13.71
N ILE A 27 29.25 1.13 14.27
CA ILE A 27 29.04 1.41 15.72
C ILE A 27 29.45 0.21 16.60
N GLY A 28 29.49 -1.01 16.06
CA GLY A 28 29.88 -2.21 16.80
C GLY A 28 28.93 -2.55 17.97
N LYS A 29 29.28 -3.56 18.78
CA LYS A 29 28.44 -4.05 19.89
C LYS A 29 28.43 -3.13 21.14
N GLY A 30 29.16 -2.01 21.14
CA GLY A 30 29.37 -1.16 22.31
C GLY A 30 28.65 0.20 22.33
N GLY A 31 28.11 0.67 21.19
CA GLY A 31 27.40 1.94 21.11
C GLY A 31 25.87 1.80 21.20
N ASP A 32 25.17 2.91 21.51
CA ASP A 32 23.70 2.95 21.52
C ASP A 32 23.13 2.81 20.09
N THR A 33 22.84 1.56 19.71
CA THR A 33 22.31 1.20 18.39
C THR A 33 20.80 1.35 18.28
N THR A 34 20.10 1.71 19.36
CA THR A 34 18.63 1.67 19.44
C THR A 34 17.99 2.64 18.45
N SER A 35 18.54 3.86 18.36
CA SER A 35 18.06 4.89 17.43
C SER A 35 18.27 4.49 15.97
N VAL A 36 19.44 3.96 15.62
CA VAL A 36 19.79 3.54 14.26
C VAL A 36 18.93 2.36 13.80
N LYS A 37 18.73 1.35 14.67
CA LYS A 37 17.82 0.22 14.39
C LYS A 37 16.39 0.68 14.16
N SER A 38 15.88 1.59 14.99
CA SER A 38 14.54 2.17 14.79
C SER A 38 14.40 2.88 13.44
N LYS A 39 15.43 3.62 13.01
CA LYS A 39 15.47 4.27 11.69
C LYS A 39 15.50 3.25 10.54
N ILE A 40 16.30 2.19 10.66
CA ILE A 40 16.38 1.11 9.67
C ILE A 40 15.01 0.45 9.51
N GLU A 41 14.35 0.07 10.60
CA GLU A 41 13.02 -0.57 10.55
C GLU A 41 11.98 0.33 9.87
N LYS A 42 11.96 1.64 10.20
CA LYS A 42 11.08 2.61 9.53
C LYS A 42 11.37 2.70 8.03
N LYS A 43 12.64 2.74 7.64
CA LYS A 43 13.05 2.85 6.24
C LYS A 43 12.77 1.56 5.47
N LYS A 44 12.94 0.38 6.09
CA LYS A 44 12.55 -0.92 5.52
C LYS A 44 11.06 -0.98 5.23
N ALA A 45 10.23 -0.54 6.16
CA ALA A 45 8.78 -0.46 5.96
C ALA A 45 8.40 0.50 4.81
N GLN A 46 9.08 1.65 4.70
CA GLN A 46 8.89 2.58 3.60
C GLN A 46 9.29 1.98 2.24
N LEU A 47 10.43 1.28 2.18
CA LEU A 47 10.91 0.60 0.98
C LEU A 47 9.92 -0.48 0.53
N ALA A 48 9.49 -1.35 1.44
CA ALA A 48 8.53 -2.41 1.14
C ALA A 48 7.22 -1.86 0.57
N LYS A 49 6.70 -0.77 1.16
CA LYS A 49 5.51 -0.07 0.65
C LYS A 49 5.72 0.50 -0.75
N ALA A 50 6.87 1.13 -1.00
CA ALA A 50 7.19 1.72 -2.31
C ALA A 50 7.36 0.63 -3.39
N GLN A 51 7.98 -0.51 -3.07
CA GLN A 51 8.14 -1.64 -3.97
C GLN A 51 6.78 -2.24 -4.35
N LEU A 52 5.89 -2.41 -3.37
CA LEU A 52 4.53 -2.88 -3.61
C LEU A 52 3.79 -1.94 -4.58
N GLN A 53 3.88 -0.62 -4.37
CA GLN A 53 3.24 0.36 -5.24
C GLN A 53 3.81 0.33 -6.68
N ALA A 54 5.11 0.15 -6.83
CA ALA A 54 5.75 0.04 -8.14
C ALA A 54 5.29 -1.19 -8.89
N ARG A 55 5.27 -2.35 -8.22
CA ARG A 55 4.78 -3.60 -8.80
C ARG A 55 3.32 -3.48 -9.24
N VAL A 56 2.44 -3.02 -8.35
CA VAL A 56 1.02 -2.85 -8.67
C VAL A 56 0.82 -1.91 -9.86
N LYS A 57 1.62 -0.85 -9.97
CA LYS A 57 1.53 0.08 -11.09
C LYS A 57 1.99 -0.52 -12.42
N GLU A 58 3.03 -1.35 -12.41
CA GLU A 58 3.47 -2.06 -13.61
C GLU A 58 2.46 -3.14 -14.02
N ASP A 59 1.98 -3.93 -13.06
CA ASP A 59 0.99 -5.00 -13.29
C ASP A 59 -0.33 -4.43 -13.87
N LEU A 60 -0.73 -3.21 -13.48
CA LEU A 60 -1.95 -2.55 -13.94
C LEU A 60 -1.74 -1.60 -15.13
N LYS A 61 -0.54 -1.51 -15.68
CA LYS A 61 -0.19 -0.52 -16.72
C LYS A 61 -1.04 -0.62 -17.98
N THR A 62 -1.51 -1.82 -18.32
CA THR A 62 -2.29 -2.10 -19.53
C THR A 62 -3.76 -2.39 -19.24
N VAL A 63 -4.19 -2.33 -17.98
CA VAL A 63 -5.52 -2.79 -17.54
C VAL A 63 -6.34 -1.65 -16.95
N ALA A 64 -7.50 -1.36 -17.55
CA ALA A 64 -8.44 -0.38 -17.04
C ALA A 64 -9.48 -1.02 -16.09
N LEU A 65 -9.33 -0.81 -14.78
CA LEU A 65 -10.21 -1.39 -13.75
C LEU A 65 -11.51 -0.60 -13.48
N GLY A 66 -11.66 0.59 -14.06
CA GLY A 66 -12.77 1.50 -13.73
C GLY A 66 -14.13 0.93 -14.08
N THR A 67 -14.32 0.48 -15.32
CA THR A 67 -15.63 0.02 -15.81
C THR A 67 -16.11 -1.23 -15.10
N SER A 68 -15.23 -2.23 -14.92
CA SER A 68 -15.55 -3.46 -14.18
C SER A 68 -15.97 -3.15 -12.75
N LYS A 69 -15.22 -2.30 -12.07
CA LYS A 69 -15.49 -1.89 -10.68
C LYS A 69 -16.79 -1.11 -10.49
N ILE A 70 -17.19 -0.32 -11.48
CA ILE A 70 -18.33 0.58 -11.34
C ILE A 70 -19.63 -0.06 -11.80
N ASN A 71 -19.57 -0.97 -12.78
CA ASN A 71 -20.75 -1.44 -13.50
C ASN A 71 -20.94 -2.96 -13.48
N TYR A 72 -19.89 -3.74 -13.21
CA TYR A 72 -19.94 -5.20 -13.39
C TYR A 72 -19.62 -6.00 -12.11
N MET A 73 -19.14 -5.34 -11.06
CA MET A 73 -18.94 -5.95 -9.74
C MET A 73 -20.05 -5.50 -8.79
N ASP A 74 -20.68 -6.44 -8.09
CA ASP A 74 -21.63 -6.10 -7.02
C ASP A 74 -20.86 -5.43 -5.86
N PRO A 75 -21.14 -4.16 -5.56
CA PRO A 75 -20.43 -3.42 -4.52
C PRO A 75 -20.54 -4.07 -3.13
N ARG A 76 -21.61 -4.85 -2.87
CA ARG A 76 -21.81 -5.56 -1.60
C ARG A 76 -20.73 -6.61 -1.34
N ILE A 77 -20.20 -7.24 -2.40
CA ILE A 77 -19.07 -8.18 -2.30
C ILE A 77 -17.86 -7.45 -1.71
N THR A 78 -17.58 -6.25 -2.22
CA THR A 78 -16.44 -5.43 -1.78
C THR A 78 -16.66 -4.88 -0.37
N VAL A 79 -17.87 -4.39 -0.06
CA VAL A 79 -18.21 -3.89 1.28
C VAL A 79 -18.09 -5.00 2.32
N ALA A 80 -18.67 -6.17 2.07
CA ALA A 80 -18.58 -7.31 2.98
C ALA A 80 -17.14 -7.77 3.20
N TRP A 81 -16.31 -7.76 2.16
CA TRP A 81 -14.88 -8.05 2.29
C TRP A 81 -14.15 -6.99 3.14
N CYS A 82 -14.44 -5.71 2.94
CA CYS A 82 -13.84 -4.62 3.72
C CYS A 82 -14.20 -4.74 5.21
N LYS A 83 -15.47 -5.02 5.53
CA LYS A 83 -15.90 -5.26 6.92
C LYS A 83 -15.21 -6.46 7.55
N ARG A 84 -15.10 -7.58 6.83
CA ARG A 84 -14.44 -8.81 7.32
C ARG A 84 -12.95 -8.65 7.63
N ASN A 85 -12.26 -7.78 6.89
CA ASN A 85 -10.81 -7.62 6.99
C ASN A 85 -10.42 -6.28 7.62
N GLU A 86 -11.38 -5.56 8.21
CA GLU A 86 -11.18 -4.25 8.84
C GLU A 86 -10.47 -3.24 7.91
N VAL A 87 -10.77 -3.33 6.61
CA VAL A 87 -10.22 -2.42 5.60
C VAL A 87 -11.12 -1.20 5.48
N PRO A 88 -10.58 0.03 5.64
CA PRO A 88 -11.36 1.24 5.48
C PRO A 88 -11.89 1.36 4.04
N ILE A 89 -13.22 1.49 3.90
CA ILE A 89 -13.90 1.44 2.59
C ILE A 89 -13.48 2.60 1.67
N GLU A 90 -13.05 3.73 2.25
CA GLU A 90 -12.55 4.89 1.51
C GLU A 90 -11.23 4.63 0.77
N LYS A 91 -10.49 3.58 1.15
CA LYS A 91 -9.30 3.13 0.41
C LYS A 91 -9.68 2.38 -0.87
N VAL A 92 -10.91 1.86 -0.94
CA VAL A 92 -11.40 1.08 -2.08
C VAL A 92 -12.34 1.92 -2.95
N PHE A 93 -13.33 2.59 -2.36
CA PHE A 93 -14.25 3.47 -3.07
C PHE A 93 -13.97 4.93 -2.73
N ASN A 94 -13.79 5.77 -3.76
CA ASN A 94 -13.68 7.21 -3.57
C ASN A 94 -15.05 7.81 -3.17
N LYS A 95 -15.07 9.09 -2.78
CA LYS A 95 -16.30 9.78 -2.32
C LYS A 95 -17.48 9.65 -3.30
N SER A 96 -17.23 9.71 -4.61
CA SER A 96 -18.28 9.58 -5.62
C SER A 96 -18.88 8.16 -5.64
N LEU A 97 -18.04 7.12 -5.58
CA LEU A 97 -18.49 5.74 -5.54
C LEU A 97 -19.18 5.38 -4.23
N LEU A 98 -18.76 5.96 -3.11
CA LEU A 98 -19.46 5.80 -1.84
C LEU A 98 -20.89 6.35 -1.91
N GLY A 99 -21.08 7.51 -2.55
CA GLY A 99 -22.41 8.06 -2.80
C GLY A 99 -23.26 7.19 -3.72
N LYS A 100 -22.66 6.68 -4.81
CA LYS A 100 -23.34 5.80 -5.78
C LYS A 100 -23.78 4.46 -5.15
N PHE A 101 -22.95 3.91 -4.25
CA PHE A 101 -23.15 2.59 -3.65
C PHE A 101 -23.64 2.66 -2.20
N SER A 102 -24.29 3.75 -1.80
CA SER A 102 -24.82 3.93 -0.44
C SER A 102 -25.71 2.78 0.01
N TRP A 103 -26.55 2.26 -0.89
CA TRP A 103 -27.43 1.11 -0.66
C TRP A 103 -26.69 -0.19 -0.31
N ALA A 104 -25.40 -0.32 -0.66
CA ALA A 104 -24.60 -1.52 -0.40
C ALA A 104 -23.85 -1.47 0.95
N MET A 105 -23.85 -0.32 1.64
CA MET A 105 -23.03 -0.11 2.85
C MET A 105 -23.55 -0.88 4.07
N GLU A 106 -24.85 -1.13 4.14
CA GLU A 106 -25.50 -1.83 5.26
C GLU A 106 -25.31 -3.35 5.21
N VAL A 107 -24.65 -3.89 4.19
CA VAL A 107 -24.54 -5.35 4.02
C VAL A 107 -23.72 -6.01 5.13
N GLU A 108 -24.18 -7.18 5.59
CA GLU A 108 -23.47 -7.98 6.58
C GLU A 108 -22.10 -8.48 6.07
N PRO A 109 -21.09 -8.62 6.94
CA PRO A 109 -19.77 -9.14 6.56
C PRO A 109 -19.82 -10.55 5.95
N SER A 110 -20.83 -11.35 6.31
CA SER A 110 -21.05 -12.73 5.85
C SER A 110 -21.66 -12.84 4.44
N TYR A 111 -22.01 -11.71 3.81
CA TYR A 111 -22.65 -11.71 2.49
C TYR A 111 -21.90 -12.51 1.43
N ARG A 112 -22.67 -13.29 0.66
CA ARG A 112 -22.22 -14.03 -0.51
C ARG A 112 -23.18 -13.75 -1.67
N PHE A 113 -22.61 -13.56 -2.86
CA PHE A 113 -23.33 -13.35 -4.11
C PHE A 113 -23.68 -14.68 -4.75
#